data_AF-A0A2T2Q411-F1
#
_entry.id   AF-A0A2T2Q411-F1
#
_cell.length_a   1.000
_cell.length_b   1.000
_cell.length_c   1.000
_cell.angle_alpha   90.00
_cell.angle_beta   90.00
_cell.angle_gamma   90.00
#
_symmetry.space_group_name_H-M   'P 1'
#
loop_
_entity.id
_entity.type
_entity.pdbx_description
1 polymer ?
#
loop_
_entity_poly.entity_id
_entity_poly.type
_entity_poly.pdbx_seq_one_letter_code
_entity_poly.pdbx_strand_id
1 'polypeptide(L)'
;MEFEVGAQYTRAQIQQLVNVPEDRRGGDWATGYTRFGDELFVFCNVGSAGRTGHDYPNRWDGDELIWSAKNRSNTSQPIMRALANGSLPAHIFHRSADRMPFTYAGRAKAVEVQDTTPVVLRWSFDHAAAKGAVNDLSREDLCQELERLGFSIAPTGVKTRSATRGPLTLYIKFDSNRSILVVDPSYEEGVTALLQIPGVKRGNQGFFYHNSTMRVFPKRIWSGRDPIPYGVDFGFTSRQSLRTFIDTLEDVPAVKFSGAADQMNVDPRTETEAMRAVRLGQQNFRRDLLEFWSARCALTGLAIPALLRASHIKPWRASNSMERLDPNNGLLLAVHIDGLFDRGFISFDNNGSILISDRLDKESLRCFGITPEQTVQNLNSKHYEYLSHHRQLYGFIA
;
A
#
# COMPACT_ATOMS: atom_id res chain seq x y z
N MET A 1 -20.67 17.87 -17.99
CA MET A 1 -20.18 18.15 -16.62
C MET A 1 -19.20 17.04 -16.30
N GLU A 2 -17.96 17.36 -15.93
CA GLU A 2 -16.90 16.36 -15.83
C GLU A 2 -16.35 16.31 -14.40
N PHE A 3 -16.57 15.17 -13.76
CA PHE A 3 -15.76 14.77 -12.62
C PHE A 3 -14.38 14.35 -13.13
N GLU A 4 -13.34 14.70 -12.39
CA GLU A 4 -11.97 14.36 -12.73
C GLU A 4 -11.61 13.00 -12.13
N VAL A 5 -11.12 12.07 -12.96
CA VAL A 5 -10.73 10.73 -12.51
C VAL A 5 -9.59 10.84 -11.48
N GLY A 6 -9.77 10.20 -10.32
CA GLY A 6 -8.83 10.27 -9.20
C GLY A 6 -9.10 11.44 -8.24
N ALA A 7 -9.92 12.43 -8.60
CA ALA A 7 -10.29 13.50 -7.69
C ALA A 7 -11.30 13.03 -6.63
N GLN A 8 -11.25 13.68 -5.47
CA GLN A 8 -12.07 13.35 -4.30
C GLN A 8 -13.27 14.28 -4.17
N TYR A 9 -14.43 13.69 -3.87
CA TYR A 9 -15.69 14.40 -3.70
C TYR A 9 -16.48 13.82 -2.52
N THR A 10 -16.99 14.70 -1.67
CA THR A 10 -18.05 14.34 -0.72
C THR A 10 -19.38 14.18 -1.45
N ARG A 11 -20.32 13.42 -0.89
CA ARG A 11 -21.69 13.32 -1.45
C ARG A 11 -22.34 14.70 -1.63
N ALA A 12 -22.11 15.62 -0.69
CA ALA A 12 -22.61 17.00 -0.78
C ALA A 12 -22.02 17.74 -1.99
N GLN A 13 -20.70 17.63 -2.23
CA GLN A 13 -20.07 18.22 -3.42
C GLN A 13 -20.57 17.59 -4.71
N ILE A 14 -20.77 16.26 -4.74
CA ILE A 14 -21.33 15.58 -5.93
C ILE A 14 -22.74 16.09 -6.21
N GLN A 15 -23.59 16.17 -5.19
CA GLN A 15 -24.95 16.71 -5.29
C GLN A 15 -24.97 18.16 -5.75
N GLN A 16 -24.06 18.99 -5.26
CA GLN A 16 -23.91 20.38 -5.71
C GLN A 16 -23.49 20.45 -7.17
N LEU A 17 -22.46 19.68 -7.57
CA LEU A 17 -21.97 19.65 -8.94
C LEU A 17 -23.09 19.24 -9.89
N VAL A 18 -23.81 18.15 -9.60
CA VAL A 18 -24.91 17.64 -10.44
C VAL A 18 -26.23 18.42 -10.27
N ASN A 19 -26.21 19.54 -9.55
CA ASN A 19 -27.36 20.41 -9.31
C ASN A 19 -28.58 19.68 -8.73
N VAL A 20 -28.36 18.77 -7.78
CA VAL A 20 -29.45 18.11 -7.04
C VAL A 20 -30.13 19.15 -6.16
N PRO A 21 -31.46 19.36 -6.33
CA PRO A 21 -32.25 20.24 -5.48
C PRO A 21 -32.12 19.88 -4.00
N GLU A 22 -32.09 20.88 -3.11
CA GLU A 22 -31.80 20.66 -1.69
C GLU A 22 -32.78 19.71 -1.00
N ASP A 23 -34.05 19.78 -1.38
CA ASP A 23 -35.13 18.89 -0.94
C ASP A 23 -34.94 17.43 -1.39
N ARG A 24 -34.06 17.18 -2.37
CA ARG A 24 -33.75 15.85 -2.92
C ARG A 24 -32.36 15.33 -2.56
N ARG A 25 -31.61 16.04 -1.69
CA ARG A 25 -30.27 15.63 -1.24
C ARG A 25 -30.29 14.54 -0.16
N GLY A 26 -31.44 14.25 0.45
CA GLY A 26 -31.64 13.13 1.38
C GLY A 26 -32.04 11.82 0.69
N GLY A 27 -32.20 10.73 1.46
CA GLY A 27 -32.77 9.47 0.96
C GLY A 27 -31.84 8.66 0.03
N ASP A 28 -32.22 8.52 -1.24
CA ASP A 28 -31.55 7.63 -2.22
C ASP A 28 -30.06 7.92 -2.38
N TRP A 29 -29.64 9.18 -2.25
CA TRP A 29 -28.23 9.60 -2.28
C TRP A 29 -27.43 9.14 -1.05
N ALA A 30 -28.07 8.85 0.07
CA ALA A 30 -27.43 8.27 1.25
C ALA A 30 -27.13 6.77 1.08
N THR A 31 -27.54 6.19 -0.04
CA THR A 31 -27.40 4.76 -0.32
C THR A 31 -26.20 4.45 -1.23
N GLY A 32 -25.93 3.16 -1.45
CA GLY A 32 -24.80 2.71 -2.29
C GLY A 32 -24.96 2.97 -3.79
N TYR A 33 -26.13 3.36 -4.27
CA TYR A 33 -26.35 3.74 -5.67
C TYR A 33 -27.68 4.49 -5.83
N THR A 34 -27.74 5.41 -6.79
CA THR A 34 -28.93 6.18 -7.11
C THR A 34 -28.98 6.55 -8.59
N ARG A 35 -30.16 6.92 -9.08
CA ARG A 35 -30.37 7.54 -10.39
C ARG A 35 -30.74 9.00 -10.18
N PHE A 36 -30.15 9.89 -10.97
CA PHE A 36 -30.56 11.29 -11.03
C PHE A 36 -30.52 11.78 -12.47
N GLY A 37 -31.66 12.26 -12.97
CA GLY A 37 -31.84 12.52 -14.40
C GLY A 37 -31.61 11.26 -15.23
N ASP A 38 -30.75 11.39 -16.24
CA ASP A 38 -30.34 10.31 -17.14
C ASP A 38 -28.95 9.75 -16.81
N GLU A 39 -28.51 9.90 -15.57
CA GLU A 39 -27.23 9.38 -15.09
C GLU A 39 -27.42 8.50 -13.85
N LEU A 40 -26.53 7.52 -13.71
CA LEU A 40 -26.45 6.62 -12.57
C LEU A 40 -25.21 6.93 -11.73
N PHE A 41 -25.35 6.90 -10.42
CA PHE A 41 -24.28 7.18 -9.47
C PHE A 41 -24.12 5.99 -8.54
N VAL A 42 -22.93 5.41 -8.49
CA VAL A 42 -22.59 4.27 -7.63
C VAL A 42 -21.56 4.71 -6.60
N PHE A 43 -21.84 4.39 -5.34
CA PHE A 43 -21.01 4.72 -4.18
C PHE A 43 -20.64 3.45 -3.44
N CYS A 44 -19.37 3.08 -3.43
CA CYS A 44 -18.92 1.87 -2.78
C CYS A 44 -17.72 2.07 -1.84
N ASN A 45 -17.69 1.28 -0.77
CA ASN A 45 -16.47 1.07 -0.03
C ASN A 45 -15.72 -0.10 -0.67
N VAL A 46 -14.41 0.02 -0.83
CA VAL A 46 -13.53 -1.04 -1.34
C VAL A 46 -12.55 -1.40 -0.24
N GLY A 47 -12.47 -2.69 0.11
CA GLY A 47 -11.60 -3.17 1.19
C GLY A 47 -12.00 -2.75 2.61
N SER A 48 -13.23 -2.25 2.81
CA SER A 48 -13.75 -1.87 4.14
C SER A 48 -15.27 -2.00 4.20
N ALA A 49 -15.80 -2.35 5.39
CA ALA A 49 -17.23 -2.44 5.62
C ALA A 49 -17.92 -1.05 5.58
N GLY A 50 -19.19 -1.01 5.15
CA GLY A 50 -20.00 0.22 5.12
C GLY A 50 -20.60 0.60 6.48
N ARG A 51 -21.20 1.82 6.57
CA ARG A 51 -21.86 2.35 7.78
C ARG A 51 -22.92 1.45 8.41
N THR A 52 -23.57 0.63 7.59
CA THR A 52 -24.70 -0.22 8.02
C THR A 52 -24.24 -1.60 8.51
N GLY A 53 -22.93 -1.83 8.67
CA GLY A 53 -22.38 -3.14 9.07
C GLY A 53 -22.46 -4.21 7.98
N HIS A 54 -22.87 -3.84 6.76
CA HIS A 54 -22.82 -4.72 5.60
C HIS A 54 -21.43 -4.64 4.97
N ASP A 55 -20.73 -5.79 4.97
CA ASP A 55 -19.44 -5.96 4.31
C ASP A 55 -19.66 -6.56 2.92
N TYR A 56 -19.76 -5.67 1.93
CA TYR A 56 -19.84 -6.07 0.54
C TYR A 56 -18.42 -6.32 0.02
N PRO A 57 -18.12 -7.47 -0.63
CA PRO A 57 -16.77 -7.84 -1.06
C PRO A 57 -16.33 -7.07 -2.33
N ASN A 58 -16.56 -5.76 -2.35
CA ASN A 58 -16.16 -4.87 -3.42
C ASN A 58 -14.64 -4.82 -3.48
N ARG A 59 -14.09 -5.03 -4.67
CA ARG A 59 -12.64 -5.11 -4.87
C ARG A 59 -12.28 -4.70 -6.28
N TRP A 60 -11.06 -4.19 -6.43
CA TRP A 60 -10.44 -4.02 -7.73
C TRP A 60 -9.89 -5.35 -8.23
N ASP A 61 -10.11 -5.64 -9.51
CA ASP A 61 -9.55 -6.76 -10.26
C ASP A 61 -8.87 -6.20 -11.51
N GLY A 62 -7.64 -5.75 -11.35
CA GLY A 62 -6.91 -4.98 -12.37
C GLY A 62 -7.47 -3.58 -12.49
N ASP A 63 -7.84 -3.20 -13.72
CA ASP A 63 -8.44 -1.89 -14.04
C ASP A 63 -9.99 -1.95 -13.97
N GLU A 64 -10.55 -3.09 -13.53
CA GLU A 64 -11.99 -3.33 -13.38
C GLU A 64 -12.40 -3.34 -11.90
N LEU A 65 -13.63 -2.88 -11.63
CA LEU A 65 -14.19 -2.90 -10.28
C LEU A 65 -15.24 -4.01 -10.18
N ILE A 66 -15.06 -4.93 -9.23
CA ILE A 66 -16.10 -5.87 -8.81
C ILE A 66 -16.90 -5.21 -7.71
N TRP A 67 -18.20 -5.04 -7.94
CA TRP A 67 -19.11 -4.31 -7.06
C TRP A 67 -20.37 -5.11 -6.77
N SER A 68 -20.77 -5.16 -5.50
CA SER A 68 -22.02 -5.76 -5.05
C SER A 68 -23.08 -4.70 -4.73
N ALA A 69 -24.29 -4.92 -5.21
CA ALA A 69 -25.45 -4.11 -4.90
C ALA A 69 -25.94 -4.32 -3.45
N LYS A 70 -27.04 -3.66 -3.08
CA LYS A 70 -27.67 -3.78 -1.76
C LYS A 70 -28.31 -5.16 -1.60
N ASN A 71 -28.40 -5.63 -0.35
CA ASN A 71 -29.13 -6.86 -0.02
C ASN A 71 -30.55 -6.83 -0.62
N ARG A 72 -31.00 -7.98 -1.17
CA ARG A 72 -32.29 -8.15 -1.86
C ARG A 72 -32.41 -7.46 -3.24
N SER A 73 -31.32 -6.90 -3.79
CA SER A 73 -31.31 -6.50 -5.21
C SER A 73 -31.46 -7.73 -6.11
N ASN A 74 -32.12 -7.56 -7.25
CA ASN A 74 -32.18 -8.55 -8.32
C ASN A 74 -32.20 -7.85 -9.69
N THR A 75 -31.86 -8.57 -10.75
CA THR A 75 -31.72 -8.06 -12.13
C THR A 75 -33.02 -7.49 -12.72
N SER A 76 -34.19 -7.82 -12.16
CA SER A 76 -35.48 -7.30 -12.63
C SER A 76 -35.75 -5.85 -12.21
N GLN A 77 -35.08 -5.36 -11.15
CA GLN A 77 -35.28 -4.00 -10.65
C GLN A 77 -34.80 -2.97 -11.69
N PRO A 78 -35.56 -1.88 -11.93
CA PRO A 78 -35.26 -0.93 -13.02
C PRO A 78 -33.84 -0.35 -12.99
N ILE A 79 -33.35 0.03 -11.81
CA ILE A 79 -32.00 0.58 -11.65
C ILE A 79 -30.91 -0.47 -11.87
N MET A 80 -31.14 -1.72 -11.45
CA MET A 80 -30.22 -2.83 -11.72
C MET A 80 -30.18 -3.16 -13.20
N ARG A 81 -31.34 -3.19 -13.87
CA ARG A 81 -31.41 -3.41 -15.31
C ARG A 81 -30.62 -2.33 -16.07
N ALA A 82 -30.77 -1.06 -15.68
CA ALA A 82 -30.05 0.06 -16.30
C ALA A 82 -28.53 0.02 -16.06
N LEU A 83 -28.09 -0.38 -14.85
CA LEU A 83 -26.67 -0.59 -14.56
C LEU A 83 -26.10 -1.77 -15.35
N ALA A 84 -26.85 -2.87 -15.45
CA ALA A 84 -26.43 -4.13 -16.07
C ALA A 84 -26.34 -4.03 -17.61
N ASN A 85 -27.29 -3.35 -18.25
CA ASN A 85 -27.32 -3.23 -19.72
C ASN A 85 -26.61 -1.95 -20.23
N GLY A 86 -26.15 -1.09 -19.34
CA GLY A 86 -25.49 0.17 -19.69
C GLY A 86 -26.40 1.18 -20.40
N SER A 87 -27.72 1.12 -20.21
CA SER A 87 -28.67 2.02 -20.89
C SER A 87 -28.54 3.47 -20.44
N LEU A 88 -27.90 3.72 -19.29
CA LEU A 88 -27.56 5.04 -18.78
C LEU A 88 -26.08 5.08 -18.40
N PRO A 89 -25.39 6.21 -18.58
CA PRO A 89 -24.02 6.39 -18.10
C PRO A 89 -23.94 6.23 -16.58
N ALA A 90 -23.04 5.36 -16.12
CA ALA A 90 -22.77 5.14 -14.70
C ALA A 90 -21.48 5.82 -14.27
N HIS A 91 -21.57 6.64 -13.24
CA HIS A 91 -20.46 7.31 -12.57
C HIS A 91 -20.12 6.55 -11.28
N ILE A 92 -18.88 6.08 -11.16
CA ILE A 92 -18.45 5.25 -10.03
C ILE A 92 -17.58 6.06 -9.07
N PHE A 93 -17.94 6.00 -7.80
CA PHE A 93 -17.28 6.67 -6.70
C PHE A 93 -16.92 5.64 -5.63
N HIS A 94 -15.66 5.58 -5.22
CA HIS A 94 -15.18 4.60 -4.24
C HIS A 94 -14.40 5.24 -3.09
N ARG A 95 -14.26 4.52 -1.97
CA ARG A 95 -13.37 4.91 -0.85
C ARG A 95 -12.91 3.68 -0.07
N SER A 96 -11.78 3.81 0.64
CA SER A 96 -11.18 2.74 1.43
C SER A 96 -11.51 2.80 2.93
N ALA A 97 -12.17 3.87 3.40
CA ALA A 97 -12.57 4.02 4.79
C ALA A 97 -13.90 4.76 4.92
N ASP A 98 -14.68 4.44 5.97
CA ASP A 98 -15.92 5.16 6.24
C ASP A 98 -15.65 6.64 6.60
N ARG A 99 -16.63 7.49 6.28
CA ARG A 99 -16.63 8.96 6.45
C ARG A 99 -15.61 9.75 5.61
N MET A 100 -14.73 9.10 4.85
CA MET A 100 -13.89 9.81 3.88
C MET A 100 -14.68 10.23 2.62
N PRO A 101 -14.23 11.29 1.90
CA PRO A 101 -14.66 11.58 0.54
C PRO A 101 -14.49 10.37 -0.38
N PHE A 102 -15.27 10.34 -1.45
CA PHE A 102 -15.15 9.33 -2.49
C PHE A 102 -14.20 9.80 -3.58
N THR A 103 -13.31 8.92 -4.01
CA THR A 103 -12.53 9.08 -5.24
C THR A 103 -13.39 8.71 -6.44
N TYR A 104 -13.41 9.56 -7.46
CA TYR A 104 -14.10 9.29 -8.71
C TYR A 104 -13.26 8.36 -9.60
N ALA A 105 -13.76 7.15 -9.87
CA ALA A 105 -13.06 6.17 -10.70
C ALA A 105 -13.29 6.39 -12.20
N GLY A 106 -14.36 7.09 -12.57
CA GLY A 106 -14.69 7.34 -13.97
C GLY A 106 -16.11 6.92 -14.33
N ARG A 107 -16.42 7.12 -15.62
CA ARG A 107 -17.61 6.54 -16.25
C ARG A 107 -17.34 5.07 -16.51
N ALA A 108 -18.32 4.22 -16.24
CA ALA A 108 -18.16 2.78 -16.37
C ALA A 108 -19.36 2.10 -17.00
N LYS A 109 -19.12 0.91 -17.53
CA LYS A 109 -20.12 -0.02 -18.05
C LYS A 109 -19.92 -1.38 -17.39
N ALA A 110 -21.03 -2.05 -17.11
CA ALA A 110 -20.98 -3.43 -16.66
C ALA A 110 -20.53 -4.33 -17.81
N VAL A 111 -19.42 -5.04 -17.63
CA VAL A 111 -18.89 -6.03 -18.58
C VAL A 111 -19.26 -7.46 -18.18
N GLU A 112 -19.60 -7.66 -16.92
CA GLU A 112 -20.13 -8.93 -16.40
C GLU A 112 -21.22 -8.64 -15.37
N VAL A 113 -22.27 -9.44 -15.40
CA VAL A 113 -23.41 -9.34 -14.48
C VAL A 113 -23.67 -10.72 -13.90
N GLN A 114 -23.59 -10.84 -12.58
CA GLN A 114 -23.93 -12.05 -11.87
C GLN A 114 -25.27 -11.86 -11.17
N ASP A 115 -26.26 -12.67 -11.55
CA ASP A 115 -27.60 -12.63 -10.97
C ASP A 115 -27.63 -13.37 -9.62
N THR A 116 -26.91 -12.80 -8.67
CA THR A 116 -26.87 -13.23 -7.27
C THR A 116 -27.69 -12.28 -6.40
N THR A 117 -27.88 -12.61 -5.12
CA THR A 117 -28.50 -11.71 -4.15
C THR A 117 -27.50 -11.41 -3.02
N PRO A 118 -26.90 -10.21 -2.98
CA PRO A 118 -27.07 -9.08 -3.90
C PRO A 118 -26.46 -9.30 -5.28
N VAL A 119 -26.94 -8.57 -6.29
CA VAL A 119 -26.43 -8.59 -7.67
C VAL A 119 -24.99 -8.11 -7.67
N VAL A 120 -24.11 -8.78 -8.43
CA VAL A 120 -22.71 -8.39 -8.58
C VAL A 120 -22.44 -7.96 -10.01
N LEU A 121 -21.79 -6.80 -10.16
CA LEU A 121 -21.39 -6.24 -11.45
C LEU A 121 -19.87 -6.11 -11.49
N ARG A 122 -19.29 -6.47 -12.63
CA ARG A 122 -17.90 -6.14 -12.98
C ARG A 122 -17.92 -4.92 -13.89
N TRP A 123 -17.29 -3.85 -13.45
CA TRP A 123 -17.26 -2.57 -14.14
C TRP A 123 -15.96 -2.40 -14.92
N SER A 124 -16.08 -2.10 -16.20
CA SER A 124 -14.99 -1.56 -17.01
C SER A 124 -15.21 -0.08 -17.23
N PHE A 125 -14.15 0.70 -17.20
CA PHE A 125 -14.22 2.15 -17.25
C PHE A 125 -13.98 2.66 -18.67
N ASP A 126 -14.83 3.59 -19.11
CA ASP A 126 -14.60 4.34 -20.33
C ASP A 126 -13.36 5.21 -20.08
N HIS A 127 -12.19 4.68 -20.42
CA HIS A 127 -10.96 5.44 -20.51
C HIS A 127 -11.05 6.30 -21.78
N ALA A 128 -12.02 7.21 -21.83
CA ALA A 128 -11.98 8.32 -22.75
C ALA A 128 -10.63 8.99 -22.51
N ALA A 129 -9.80 8.99 -23.56
CA ALA A 129 -8.46 9.55 -23.57
C ALA A 129 -8.42 10.76 -22.64
N ALA A 130 -7.76 10.60 -21.49
CA ALA A 130 -7.50 11.68 -20.57
C ALA A 130 -6.90 12.81 -21.42
N LYS A 131 -7.71 13.86 -21.66
CA LYS A 131 -7.24 15.10 -22.27
C LYS A 131 -6.34 15.74 -21.22
N GLY A 132 -5.10 15.32 -21.31
CA GLY A 132 -3.99 15.56 -20.41
C GLY A 132 -2.79 14.74 -20.90
N ALA A 133 -2.61 14.68 -22.22
CA ALA A 133 -1.34 14.26 -22.80
C ALA A 133 -0.32 15.36 -22.50
N VAL A 134 0.50 15.13 -21.49
CA VAL A 134 1.87 15.63 -21.50
C VAL A 134 2.73 14.40 -21.80
N ASN A 135 3.17 14.31 -23.06
CA ASN A 135 4.32 13.58 -23.59
C ASN A 135 4.79 12.39 -22.75
N ASP A 136 4.17 11.22 -22.87
CA ASP A 136 4.80 10.00 -22.35
C ASP A 136 5.88 9.53 -23.31
N LEU A 137 7.00 9.08 -22.75
CA LEU A 137 8.08 8.47 -23.49
C LEU A 137 7.52 7.27 -24.26
N SER A 138 7.74 7.22 -25.57
CA SER A 138 7.25 6.11 -26.38
C SER A 138 7.95 4.80 -25.99
N ARG A 139 7.33 3.68 -26.33
CA ARG A 139 7.86 2.35 -25.96
C ARG A 139 9.19 2.07 -26.65
N GLU A 140 9.29 2.51 -27.90
CA GLU A 140 10.51 2.42 -28.69
C GLU A 140 11.61 3.28 -28.07
N ASP A 141 11.29 4.52 -27.68
CA ASP A 141 12.24 5.39 -26.99
C ASP A 141 12.70 4.83 -25.65
N LEU A 142 11.79 4.21 -24.88
CA LEU A 142 12.12 3.54 -23.62
C LEU A 142 13.08 2.38 -23.83
N CYS A 143 12.83 1.53 -24.83
CA CYS A 143 13.72 0.39 -25.13
C CYS A 143 15.10 0.87 -25.62
N GLN A 144 15.13 1.81 -26.57
CA GLN A 144 16.38 2.38 -27.08
C GLN A 144 17.21 3.04 -25.97
N GLU A 145 16.55 3.71 -25.02
CA GLU A 145 17.25 4.38 -23.94
C GLU A 145 17.77 3.39 -22.89
N LEU A 146 17.03 2.32 -22.56
CA LEU A 146 17.52 1.25 -21.70
C LEU A 146 18.72 0.52 -22.34
N GLU A 147 18.68 0.24 -23.64
CA GLU A 147 19.82 -0.34 -24.37
C GLU A 147 21.05 0.58 -24.33
N ARG A 148 20.86 1.91 -24.49
CA ARG A 148 21.95 2.90 -24.32
C ARG A 148 22.52 2.92 -22.91
N LEU A 149 21.69 2.71 -21.90
CA LEU A 149 22.11 2.56 -20.51
C LEU A 149 22.79 1.19 -20.27
N GLY A 150 22.86 0.30 -21.25
CA GLY A 150 23.56 -0.99 -21.15
C GLY A 150 22.70 -2.14 -20.67
N PHE A 151 21.37 -2.01 -20.72
CA PHE A 151 20.46 -3.14 -20.47
C PHE A 151 20.38 -4.05 -21.70
N SER A 152 20.38 -5.35 -21.44
CA SER A 152 20.02 -6.37 -22.43
C SER A 152 18.52 -6.63 -22.39
N ILE A 153 17.81 -6.38 -23.49
CA ILE A 153 16.36 -6.60 -23.57
C ILE A 153 16.07 -7.97 -24.21
N ALA A 154 15.20 -8.75 -23.56
CA ALA A 154 14.82 -10.07 -24.06
C ALA A 154 14.07 -9.99 -25.42
N PRO A 155 14.22 -11.00 -26.29
CA PRO A 155 13.67 -11.00 -27.64
C PRO A 155 12.12 -10.96 -27.69
N THR A 156 11.62 -10.55 -28.86
CA THR A 156 10.20 -10.36 -29.21
C THR A 156 9.39 -11.67 -29.09
N GLY A 157 8.22 -11.63 -28.43
CA GLY A 157 7.29 -12.77 -28.39
C GLY A 157 6.24 -12.77 -27.27
N VAL A 158 6.34 -11.85 -26.30
CA VAL A 158 5.43 -11.81 -25.13
C VAL A 158 5.02 -10.36 -24.82
N LYS A 159 3.84 -10.18 -24.20
CA LYS A 159 3.29 -8.88 -23.77
C LYS A 159 4.13 -8.16 -22.69
N THR A 160 5.13 -8.83 -22.13
CA THR A 160 6.07 -8.29 -21.15
C THR A 160 7.48 -8.77 -21.50
N ARG A 161 8.48 -7.90 -21.46
CA ARG A 161 9.89 -8.26 -21.73
C ARG A 161 10.79 -7.87 -20.58
N SER A 162 11.73 -8.73 -20.22
CA SER A 162 12.76 -8.39 -19.23
C SER A 162 13.86 -7.53 -19.86
N ALA A 163 14.35 -6.56 -19.11
CA ALA A 163 15.57 -5.81 -19.39
C ALA A 163 16.52 -6.02 -18.21
N THR A 164 17.76 -6.45 -18.48
CA THR A 164 18.74 -6.80 -17.43
C THR A 164 20.05 -6.06 -17.59
N ARG A 165 20.61 -5.57 -16.48
CA ARG A 165 21.95 -4.96 -16.41
C ARG A 165 22.59 -5.32 -15.06
N GLY A 166 23.63 -6.16 -15.08
CA GLY A 166 24.22 -6.68 -13.84
C GLY A 166 23.17 -7.40 -12.96
N PRO A 167 23.03 -7.07 -11.67
CA PRO A 167 22.01 -7.66 -10.80
C PRO A 167 20.60 -7.07 -11.01
N LEU A 168 20.48 -5.94 -11.72
CA LEU A 168 19.21 -5.23 -11.88
C LEU A 168 18.38 -5.87 -13.00
N THR A 169 17.17 -6.31 -12.64
CA THR A 169 16.17 -6.86 -13.58
C THR A 169 14.93 -5.99 -13.56
N LEU A 170 14.49 -5.55 -14.74
CA LEU A 170 13.30 -4.73 -14.96
C LEU A 170 12.37 -5.45 -15.95
N TYR A 171 11.07 -5.13 -15.92
CA TYR A 171 10.11 -5.63 -16.90
C TYR A 171 9.40 -4.50 -17.64
N ILE A 172 9.33 -4.59 -18.96
CA ILE A 172 8.69 -3.62 -19.84
C ILE A 172 7.37 -4.20 -20.33
N LYS A 173 6.27 -3.44 -20.19
CA LYS A 173 4.93 -3.83 -20.64
C LYS A 173 4.65 -3.38 -22.07
N PHE A 174 4.09 -4.26 -22.90
CA PHE A 174 3.80 -4.03 -24.33
C PHE A 174 2.30 -4.02 -24.68
N ASP A 175 1.39 -4.22 -23.71
CA ASP A 175 -0.05 -4.43 -23.95
C ASP A 175 -0.93 -3.16 -23.89
N SER A 176 -0.33 -1.97 -23.75
CA SER A 176 -1.06 -0.70 -23.70
C SER A 176 -0.34 0.38 -24.53
N ASN A 177 -1.05 1.46 -24.87
CA ASN A 177 -0.47 2.65 -25.50
C ASN A 177 0.48 3.42 -24.55
N ARG A 178 0.69 2.94 -23.32
CA ARG A 178 1.57 3.53 -22.32
C ARG A 178 2.82 2.66 -22.15
N SER A 179 3.97 3.32 -22.06
CA SER A 179 5.26 2.67 -21.83
C SER A 179 5.47 2.52 -20.33
N ILE A 180 5.23 1.31 -19.82
CA ILE A 180 5.33 1.01 -18.39
C ILE A 180 6.58 0.17 -18.13
N LEU A 181 7.40 0.63 -17.20
CA LEU A 181 8.52 -0.10 -16.63
C LEU A 181 8.12 -0.61 -15.24
N VAL A 182 8.39 -1.87 -14.97
CA VAL A 182 8.09 -2.51 -13.70
C VAL A 182 9.40 -2.91 -13.04
N VAL A 183 9.57 -2.49 -11.80
CA VAL A 183 10.77 -2.78 -10.99
C VAL A 183 10.41 -3.75 -9.87
N ASP A 184 11.45 -4.36 -9.29
CA ASP A 184 11.30 -5.32 -8.22
C ASP A 184 10.61 -4.67 -6.99
N PRO A 185 9.69 -5.36 -6.30
CA PRO A 185 9.03 -4.84 -5.10
C PRO A 185 9.95 -4.43 -3.95
N SER A 186 11.21 -4.89 -3.91
CA SER A 186 12.19 -4.41 -2.93
C SER A 186 12.41 -2.88 -2.96
N TYR A 187 12.07 -2.22 -4.08
CA TYR A 187 12.12 -0.75 -4.21
C TYR A 187 10.85 -0.03 -3.70
N GLU A 188 9.88 -0.75 -3.11
CA GLU A 188 8.61 -0.20 -2.59
C GLU A 188 8.80 1.00 -1.66
N GLU A 189 9.81 0.97 -0.78
CA GLU A 189 10.10 2.07 0.15
C GLU A 189 10.73 3.29 -0.55
N GLY A 190 11.41 3.07 -1.68
CA GLY A 190 12.01 4.11 -2.53
C GLY A 190 11.03 4.74 -3.53
N VAL A 191 9.82 4.18 -3.70
CA VAL A 191 8.84 4.63 -4.69
C VAL A 191 8.52 6.12 -4.55
N THR A 192 8.42 6.61 -3.31
CA THR A 192 8.14 8.03 -3.07
C THR A 192 9.25 8.92 -3.61
N ALA A 193 10.52 8.58 -3.36
CA ALA A 193 11.67 9.32 -3.87
C ALA A 193 11.75 9.24 -5.40
N LEU A 194 11.50 8.06 -5.96
CA LEU A 194 11.47 7.84 -7.40
C LEU A 194 10.36 8.63 -8.10
N LEU A 195 9.20 8.79 -7.45
CA LEU A 195 8.09 9.62 -7.95
C LEU A 195 8.34 11.14 -7.79
N GLN A 196 9.31 11.57 -6.98
CA GLN A 196 9.72 12.97 -6.92
C GLN A 196 10.58 13.38 -8.12
N ILE A 197 11.10 12.43 -8.90
CA ILE A 197 11.86 12.71 -10.11
C ILE A 197 10.91 13.34 -11.14
N PRO A 198 11.17 14.58 -11.61
CA PRO A 198 10.30 15.25 -12.58
C PRO A 198 10.10 14.39 -13.83
N GLY A 199 8.84 14.11 -14.16
CA GLY A 199 8.47 13.29 -15.31
C GLY A 199 8.36 11.78 -15.04
N VAL A 200 8.60 11.32 -13.82
CA VAL A 200 8.27 9.95 -13.39
C VAL A 200 6.86 9.92 -12.81
N LYS A 201 6.07 8.91 -13.17
CA LYS A 201 4.69 8.74 -12.69
C LYS A 201 4.35 7.26 -12.50
N ARG A 202 3.18 6.98 -11.93
CA ARG A 202 2.63 5.61 -11.88
C ARG A 202 2.09 5.19 -13.26
N GLY A 203 2.30 3.93 -13.62
CA GLY A 203 1.79 3.32 -14.84
C GLY A 203 0.34 2.82 -14.72
N ASN A 204 -0.09 2.42 -13.52
CA ASN A 204 -1.43 1.97 -13.13
C ASN A 204 -1.92 2.66 -11.83
N GLN A 205 -3.23 2.67 -11.59
CA GLN A 205 -3.87 3.14 -10.35
C GLN A 205 -3.74 2.16 -9.17
N GLY A 206 -3.38 0.89 -9.44
CA GLY A 206 -3.07 -0.10 -8.41
C GLY A 206 -1.65 0.07 -7.83
N PHE A 207 -1.46 -0.24 -6.55
CA PHE A 207 -0.15 -0.11 -5.88
C PHE A 207 0.90 -1.11 -6.41
N PHE A 208 0.46 -2.32 -6.76
CA PHE A 208 1.32 -3.37 -7.32
C PHE A 208 0.80 -3.85 -8.66
N TYR A 209 1.72 -4.03 -9.60
CA TYR A 209 1.47 -4.64 -10.89
C TYR A 209 1.68 -6.15 -10.81
N HIS A 210 0.70 -6.94 -11.26
CA HIS A 210 0.77 -8.41 -11.19
C HIS A 210 0.77 -9.01 -12.60
N ASN A 211 1.71 -9.92 -12.87
CA ASN A 211 1.80 -10.60 -14.17
C ASN A 211 2.59 -11.90 -14.06
N SER A 212 2.01 -13.00 -14.53
CA SER A 212 2.60 -14.35 -14.49
C SER A 212 3.93 -14.50 -15.25
N THR A 213 4.25 -13.57 -16.14
CA THR A 213 5.47 -13.57 -16.94
C THR A 213 6.68 -12.92 -16.27
N MET A 214 6.50 -12.20 -15.15
CA MET A 214 7.58 -11.55 -14.40
C MET A 214 8.29 -12.53 -13.45
N ARG A 215 8.77 -13.66 -14.00
CA ARG A 215 9.15 -14.85 -13.23
C ARG A 215 10.30 -14.66 -12.23
N VAL A 216 11.11 -13.61 -12.39
CA VAL A 216 12.22 -13.28 -11.48
C VAL A 216 11.71 -12.57 -10.22
N PHE A 217 10.58 -11.87 -10.30
CA PHE A 217 10.03 -11.11 -9.18
C PHE A 217 9.31 -12.01 -8.17
N PRO A 218 9.25 -11.60 -6.89
CA PRO A 218 8.54 -12.34 -5.87
C PRO A 218 7.06 -12.48 -6.23
N LYS A 219 6.43 -13.53 -5.69
CA LYS A 219 5.02 -13.82 -5.94
C LYS A 219 4.18 -13.43 -4.73
N ARG A 220 2.96 -12.98 -4.97
CA ARG A 220 1.96 -12.74 -3.93
C ARG A 220 0.58 -13.19 -4.38
N ILE A 221 -0.27 -13.47 -3.39
CA ILE A 221 -1.69 -13.70 -3.63
C ILE A 221 -2.32 -12.36 -3.99
N TRP A 222 -3.05 -12.35 -5.11
CA TRP A 222 -3.71 -11.16 -5.66
C TRP A 222 -5.22 -11.35 -5.72
N SER A 223 -5.70 -12.32 -6.51
CA SER A 223 -7.12 -12.62 -6.66
C SER A 223 -7.45 -14.13 -6.77
N GLY A 224 -6.43 -14.99 -6.86
CA GLY A 224 -6.56 -16.46 -6.94
C GLY A 224 -5.93 -17.20 -5.75
N ARG A 225 -5.95 -18.54 -5.77
CA ARG A 225 -5.30 -19.37 -4.73
C ARG A 225 -3.78 -19.36 -4.86
N ASP A 226 -3.30 -19.28 -6.09
CA ASP A 226 -1.87 -19.36 -6.37
C ASP A 226 -1.25 -17.96 -6.38
N PRO A 227 -0.11 -17.77 -5.72
CA PRO A 227 0.61 -16.51 -5.77
C PRO A 227 1.19 -16.30 -7.17
N ILE A 228 1.03 -15.09 -7.71
CA ILE A 228 1.59 -14.69 -9.01
C ILE A 228 2.63 -13.58 -8.82
N PRO A 229 3.63 -13.47 -9.72
CA PRO A 229 4.65 -12.44 -9.62
C PRO A 229 4.06 -11.03 -9.62
N TYR A 230 4.66 -10.16 -8.83
CA TYR A 230 4.26 -8.76 -8.73
C TYR A 230 5.45 -7.82 -8.72
N GLY A 231 5.22 -6.57 -9.09
CA GLY A 231 6.22 -5.52 -9.21
C GLY A 231 5.62 -4.15 -8.98
N VAL A 232 6.47 -3.14 -9.07
CA VAL A 232 6.08 -1.74 -8.88
C VAL A 232 6.25 -1.01 -10.21
N ASP A 233 5.17 -0.43 -10.73
CA ASP A 233 5.14 0.12 -12.07
C ASP A 233 5.36 1.64 -12.11
N PHE A 234 6.04 2.07 -13.19
CA PHE A 234 6.39 3.45 -13.46
C PHE A 234 6.20 3.78 -14.94
N GLY A 235 5.80 5.02 -15.21
CA GLY A 235 5.79 5.65 -16.52
C GLY A 235 6.69 6.88 -16.52
N PHE A 236 7.08 7.32 -17.72
CA PHE A 236 8.04 8.40 -17.92
C PHE A 236 7.55 9.39 -18.97
N THR A 237 7.84 10.67 -18.78
CA THR A 237 7.52 11.71 -19.77
C THR A 237 8.69 12.07 -20.69
N SER A 238 9.90 11.59 -20.37
CA SER A 238 11.10 11.89 -21.17
C SER A 238 12.20 10.84 -20.99
N ARG A 239 13.18 10.84 -21.91
CA ARG A 239 14.41 10.04 -21.76
C ARG A 239 15.21 10.47 -20.52
N GLN A 240 15.20 11.77 -20.21
CA GLN A 240 15.91 12.30 -19.04
C GLN A 240 15.31 11.79 -17.71
N SER A 241 13.99 11.76 -17.59
CA SER A 241 13.32 11.20 -16.40
C SER A 241 13.62 9.72 -16.23
N LEU A 242 13.74 8.96 -17.32
CA LEU A 242 14.12 7.55 -17.27
C LEU A 242 15.59 7.37 -16.83
N ARG A 243 16.52 8.18 -17.36
CA ARG A 243 17.94 8.14 -16.95
C ARG A 243 18.09 8.42 -15.46
N THR A 244 17.55 9.55 -15.00
CA THR A 244 17.62 9.94 -13.57
C THR A 244 16.95 8.90 -12.68
N PHE A 245 15.87 8.27 -13.14
CA PHE A 245 15.23 7.16 -12.41
C PHE A 245 16.15 5.93 -12.30
N ILE A 246 16.77 5.51 -13.39
CA ILE A 246 17.70 4.38 -13.40
C ILE A 246 18.94 4.68 -12.56
N ASP A 247 19.51 5.88 -12.69
CA ASP A 247 20.64 6.34 -11.88
C ASP A 247 20.24 6.32 -10.40
N THR A 248 19.05 6.82 -10.03
CA THR A 248 18.55 6.77 -8.66
C THR A 248 18.33 5.35 -8.17
N LEU A 249 17.87 4.43 -9.01
CA LEU A 249 17.72 3.01 -8.63
C LEU A 249 19.07 2.33 -8.32
N GLU A 250 20.15 2.82 -8.92
CA GLU A 250 21.50 2.28 -8.75
C GLU A 250 22.32 3.03 -7.69
N ASP A 251 22.11 4.35 -7.57
CA ASP A 251 22.65 5.26 -6.55
C ASP A 251 21.89 5.18 -5.22
N VAL A 252 20.88 4.31 -5.12
CA VAL A 252 20.40 3.79 -3.84
C VAL A 252 21.33 2.63 -3.48
N PRO A 253 22.43 2.83 -2.70
CA PRO A 253 22.86 1.77 -1.81
C PRO A 253 21.66 1.44 -0.92
N ALA A 254 21.52 0.25 -0.38
CA ALA A 254 20.51 -0.02 0.65
C ALA A 254 20.66 0.99 1.82
N VAL A 255 20.00 2.15 1.75
CA VAL A 255 20.26 3.28 2.64
C VAL A 255 19.49 3.06 3.94
N LYS A 256 20.25 3.14 5.03
CA LYS A 256 19.85 3.11 6.43
C LYS A 256 18.74 4.15 6.72
N PHE A 257 17.55 3.69 7.09
CA PHE A 257 16.62 4.48 7.90
C PHE A 257 16.77 4.04 9.36
N SER A 258 17.63 4.75 10.10
CA SER A 258 17.68 4.67 11.55
C SER A 258 16.44 5.34 12.15
N GLY A 259 15.81 4.65 13.10
CA GLY A 259 14.64 5.10 13.84
C GLY A 259 14.76 6.53 14.39
N ALA A 260 13.86 7.38 13.90
CA ALA A 260 13.35 8.57 14.57
C ALA A 260 12.11 9.03 13.79
N ALA A 261 10.93 8.58 14.20
CA ALA A 261 9.67 9.19 13.78
C ALA A 261 8.65 9.05 14.91
N ASP A 262 8.90 9.76 16.02
CA ASP A 262 7.79 10.39 16.71
C ASP A 262 7.59 11.76 16.05
N GLN A 263 6.35 12.03 15.63
CA GLN A 263 5.86 13.32 15.14
C GLN A 263 6.52 13.87 13.87
N MET A 264 6.20 13.26 12.72
CA MET A 264 6.10 14.04 11.48
C MET A 264 4.75 14.79 11.49
N ASN A 265 4.76 16.04 11.95
CA ASN A 265 3.65 16.98 11.82
C ASN A 265 3.57 17.44 10.35
N VAL A 266 3.09 16.56 9.47
CA VAL A 266 2.87 16.86 8.05
C VAL A 266 1.46 17.43 7.92
N ASP A 267 1.35 18.62 7.32
CA ASP A 267 0.06 19.24 7.00
C ASP A 267 -0.79 18.22 6.21
N PRO A 268 -2.00 17.87 6.68
CA PRO A 268 -2.86 16.91 5.99
C PRO A 268 -3.13 17.25 4.52
N ARG A 269 -2.91 18.50 4.10
CA ARG A 269 -3.10 18.97 2.72
C ARG A 269 -1.93 18.66 1.78
N THR A 270 -0.76 18.31 2.30
CA THR A 270 0.45 17.95 1.52
C THR A 270 0.89 16.50 1.72
N GLU A 271 0.16 15.75 2.54
CA GLU A 271 0.44 14.34 2.82
C GLU A 271 -0.07 13.42 1.70
N THR A 272 0.81 12.65 1.08
CA THR A 272 0.43 11.67 0.05
C THR A 272 -0.27 10.45 0.66
N GLU A 273 -1.12 9.77 -0.12
CA GLU A 273 -1.87 8.60 0.37
C GLU A 273 -0.96 7.45 0.84
N ALA A 274 0.24 7.33 0.27
CA ALA A 274 1.26 6.37 0.68
C ALA A 274 1.87 6.73 2.05
N MET A 275 2.18 8.00 2.30
CA MET A 275 2.65 8.46 3.62
C MET A 275 1.58 8.23 4.69
N ARG A 276 0.30 8.44 4.35
CA ARG A 276 -0.83 8.11 5.22
C ARG A 276 -0.94 6.62 5.50
N ALA A 277 -0.82 5.76 4.49
CA ALA A 277 -0.94 4.31 4.66
C ALA A 277 0.20 3.72 5.49
N VAL A 278 1.44 4.16 5.27
CA VAL A 278 2.60 3.78 6.10
C VAL A 278 2.42 4.26 7.53
N ARG A 279 1.99 5.52 7.71
CA ARG A 279 1.67 6.07 9.04
C ARG A 279 0.58 5.26 9.73
N LEU A 280 -0.49 4.89 9.03
CA LEU A 280 -1.58 4.08 9.57
C LEU A 280 -1.13 2.65 9.91
N GLY A 281 -0.29 2.03 9.07
CA GLY A 281 0.31 0.71 9.34
C GLY A 281 1.18 0.73 10.59
N GLN A 282 2.03 1.74 10.73
CA GLN A 282 2.85 1.93 11.93
C GLN A 282 2.01 2.30 13.17
N GLN A 283 0.94 3.09 13.02
CA GLN A 283 0.00 3.39 14.09
C GLN A 283 -0.76 2.15 14.56
N ASN A 284 -1.19 1.28 13.63
CA ASN A 284 -1.83 0.01 13.96
C ASN A 284 -0.86 -0.92 14.68
N PHE A 285 0.36 -1.11 14.16
CA PHE A 285 1.39 -1.91 14.83
C PHE A 285 1.69 -1.40 16.25
N ARG A 286 1.83 -0.08 16.42
CA ARG A 286 2.02 0.53 17.74
C ARG A 286 0.82 0.30 18.66
N ARG A 287 -0.41 0.45 18.17
CA ARG A 287 -1.63 0.20 18.95
C ARG A 287 -1.68 -1.26 19.42
N ASP A 288 -1.40 -2.19 18.53
CA ASP A 288 -1.48 -3.62 18.82
C ASP A 288 -0.40 -4.02 19.85
N LEU A 289 0.79 -3.39 19.81
CA LEU A 289 1.80 -3.54 20.86
C LEU A 289 1.41 -2.88 22.20
N LEU A 290 0.77 -1.71 22.17
CA LEU A 290 0.23 -1.10 23.39
C LEU A 290 -0.79 -2.01 24.07
N GLU A 291 -1.62 -2.71 23.30
CA GLU A 291 -2.56 -3.69 23.83
C GLU A 291 -1.84 -4.93 24.38
N PHE A 292 -0.98 -5.55 23.57
CA PHE A 292 -0.26 -6.77 23.94
C PHE A 292 0.60 -6.60 25.22
N TRP A 293 1.30 -5.47 25.33
CA TRP A 293 2.19 -5.17 26.44
C TRP A 293 1.52 -4.41 27.59
N SER A 294 0.18 -4.32 27.60
CA SER A 294 -0.59 -3.59 28.62
C SER A 294 -0.11 -2.15 28.85
N ALA A 295 0.28 -1.49 27.75
CA ALA A 295 0.84 -0.15 27.69
C ALA A 295 2.06 0.08 28.61
N ARG A 296 2.89 -0.95 28.78
CA ARG A 296 4.10 -0.93 29.62
C ARG A 296 5.33 -1.34 28.84
N CYS A 297 6.47 -0.75 29.19
CA CYS A 297 7.76 -1.23 28.71
C CYS A 297 7.94 -2.71 29.09
N ALA A 298 8.25 -3.55 28.11
CA ALA A 298 8.44 -4.98 28.23
C ALA A 298 9.56 -5.36 29.22
N LEU A 299 10.58 -4.49 29.36
CA LEU A 299 11.73 -4.71 30.25
C LEU A 299 11.60 -3.97 31.58
N THR A 300 11.30 -2.66 31.54
CA THR A 300 11.36 -1.79 32.74
C THR A 300 10.01 -1.61 33.44
N GLY A 301 8.91 -2.04 32.82
CA GLY A 301 7.55 -1.83 33.35
C GLY A 301 7.02 -0.40 33.29
N LEU A 302 7.80 0.56 32.73
CA LEU A 302 7.41 1.96 32.56
C LEU A 302 6.05 2.06 31.87
N ALA A 303 5.08 2.72 32.50
CA ALA A 303 3.68 2.81 32.06
C ALA A 303 3.29 4.21 31.57
N ILE A 304 4.22 4.91 30.89
CA ILE A 304 3.99 6.24 30.34
C ILE A 304 4.04 6.12 28.81
N PRO A 305 2.90 5.95 28.11
CA PRO A 305 2.88 5.64 26.67
C PRO A 305 3.67 6.61 25.79
N ALA A 306 3.73 7.90 26.17
CA ALA A 306 4.51 8.91 25.47
C ALA A 306 6.03 8.65 25.50
N LEU A 307 6.51 7.84 26.43
CA LEU A 307 7.92 7.44 26.58
C LEU A 307 8.16 6.00 26.11
N LEU A 308 7.18 5.39 25.42
CA LEU A 308 7.28 4.04 24.88
C LEU A 308 7.43 4.06 23.36
N ARG A 309 8.25 3.15 22.84
CA ARG A 309 8.54 2.91 21.42
C ARG A 309 8.07 1.51 21.03
N ALA A 310 7.50 1.41 19.83
CA ALA A 310 7.14 0.14 19.20
C ALA A 310 8.37 -0.32 18.39
N SER A 311 9.24 -1.11 19.02
CA SER A 311 10.50 -1.57 18.43
C SER A 311 10.28 -2.89 17.71
N HIS A 312 10.81 -3.03 16.49
CA HIS A 312 10.78 -4.30 15.76
C HIS A 312 11.91 -5.22 16.23
N ILE A 313 11.60 -6.49 16.51
CA ILE A 313 12.59 -7.48 16.94
C ILE A 313 13.49 -7.87 15.77
N LYS A 314 12.91 -8.44 14.71
CA LYS A 314 13.56 -8.56 13.41
C LYS A 314 13.44 -7.20 12.73
N PRO A 315 14.57 -6.51 12.47
CA PRO A 315 14.52 -5.15 11.96
C PRO A 315 13.71 -5.07 10.68
N TRP A 316 12.98 -3.97 10.51
CA TRP A 316 12.08 -3.73 9.37
C TRP A 316 12.69 -4.07 8.00
N ARG A 317 13.98 -3.74 7.80
CA ARG A 317 14.78 -4.03 6.59
C ARG A 317 14.94 -5.53 6.27
N ALA A 318 14.91 -6.38 7.29
CA ALA A 318 15.03 -7.83 7.15
C ALA A 318 13.66 -8.52 7.14
N SER A 319 12.58 -7.80 7.49
CA SER A 319 11.22 -8.33 7.58
C SER A 319 10.46 -8.22 6.26
N ASN A 320 9.67 -9.24 5.93
CA ASN A 320 8.69 -9.21 4.85
C ASN A 320 7.41 -8.46 5.27
N SER A 321 6.48 -8.22 4.34
CA SER A 321 5.27 -7.41 4.57
C SER A 321 4.37 -7.95 5.70
N MET A 322 4.32 -9.26 5.92
CA MET A 322 3.57 -9.86 7.04
C MET A 322 4.30 -9.66 8.37
N GLU A 323 5.61 -9.93 8.40
CA GLU A 323 6.46 -9.77 9.58
C GLU A 323 6.54 -8.31 10.06
N ARG A 324 6.36 -7.33 9.16
CA ARG A 324 6.35 -5.90 9.47
C ARG A 324 5.10 -5.44 10.24
N LEU A 325 3.99 -6.15 10.03
CA LEU A 325 2.69 -5.86 10.66
C LEU A 325 2.37 -6.83 11.79
N ASP A 326 3.16 -7.89 11.98
CA ASP A 326 2.98 -8.90 13.03
C ASP A 326 3.36 -8.33 14.40
N PRO A 327 2.43 -8.19 15.37
CA PRO A 327 2.75 -7.73 16.71
C PRO A 327 3.77 -8.62 17.44
N ASN A 328 3.92 -9.90 17.05
CA ASN A 328 4.93 -10.79 17.64
C ASN A 328 6.36 -10.44 17.17
N ASN A 329 6.50 -9.64 16.10
CA ASN A 329 7.77 -9.06 15.69
C ASN A 329 8.05 -7.73 16.40
N GLY A 330 7.42 -7.46 17.56
CA GLY A 330 7.53 -6.18 18.23
C GLY A 330 7.63 -6.28 19.75
N LEU A 331 8.46 -5.40 20.32
CA LEU A 331 8.51 -5.13 21.75
C LEU A 331 8.10 -3.69 22.01
N LEU A 332 7.31 -3.47 23.07
CA LEU A 332 7.05 -2.12 23.56
C LEU A 332 8.15 -1.74 24.55
N LEU A 333 9.03 -0.80 24.22
CA LEU A 333 10.22 -0.49 25.01
C LEU A 333 10.27 0.99 25.41
N ALA A 334 10.86 1.31 26.56
CA ALA A 334 11.14 2.69 26.91
C ALA A 334 12.20 3.27 25.94
N VAL A 335 12.14 4.58 25.64
CA VAL A 335 12.98 5.22 24.59
C VAL A 335 14.47 4.86 24.66
N HIS A 336 15.03 4.83 25.87
CA HIS A 336 16.44 4.50 26.09
C HIS A 336 16.73 3.01 25.86
N ILE A 337 15.81 2.12 26.25
CA ILE A 337 15.92 0.67 26.07
C ILE A 337 15.79 0.30 24.58
N ASP A 338 14.82 0.90 23.89
CA ASP A 338 14.67 0.83 22.43
C ASP A 338 15.99 1.19 21.73
N GLY A 339 16.59 2.32 22.11
CA GLY A 339 17.85 2.77 21.53
C GLY A 339 19.02 1.80 21.73
N LEU A 340 19.06 1.06 22.85
CA LEU A 340 20.05 0.01 23.12
C LEU A 340 19.77 -1.26 22.32
N PHE A 341 18.50 -1.70 22.29
CA PHE A 341 18.07 -2.91 21.60
C PHE A 341 18.27 -2.78 20.08
N ASP A 342 17.76 -1.72 19.45
CA ASP A 342 17.85 -1.48 18.01
C ASP A 342 19.29 -1.44 17.49
N ARG A 343 20.25 -1.06 18.34
CA ARG A 343 21.68 -0.96 18.00
C ARG A 343 22.49 -2.20 18.42
N GLY A 344 21.83 -3.22 18.95
CA GLY A 344 22.45 -4.45 19.40
C GLY A 344 23.37 -4.28 20.60
N PHE A 345 23.12 -3.30 21.47
CA PHE A 345 23.81 -3.21 22.76
C PHE A 345 23.18 -4.15 23.80
N ILE A 346 21.91 -4.47 23.63
CA ILE A 346 21.20 -5.51 24.39
C ILE A 346 20.38 -6.39 23.45
N SER A 347 20.06 -7.60 23.90
CA SER A 347 19.10 -8.52 23.28
C SER A 347 18.41 -9.33 24.38
N PHE A 348 17.56 -10.29 24.03
CA PHE A 348 16.93 -11.21 24.99
C PHE A 348 17.11 -12.67 24.55
N ASP A 349 17.27 -13.58 25.52
CA ASP A 349 17.20 -15.02 25.28
C ASP A 349 15.72 -15.50 25.16
N ASN A 350 15.50 -16.80 24.95
CA ASN A 350 14.15 -17.35 24.83
C ASN A 350 13.41 -17.45 26.17
N ASN A 351 14.10 -17.30 27.31
CA ASN A 351 13.49 -17.20 28.63
C ASN A 351 13.18 -15.73 29.01
N GLY A 352 13.52 -14.79 28.14
CA GLY A 352 13.36 -13.36 28.34
C GLY A 352 14.50 -12.70 29.11
N SER A 353 15.55 -13.42 29.50
CA SER A 353 16.71 -12.85 30.19
C SER A 353 17.45 -11.89 29.26
N ILE A 354 17.87 -10.75 29.82
CA ILE A 354 18.65 -9.77 29.07
C ILE A 354 20.04 -10.30 28.72
N LEU A 355 20.44 -10.08 27.48
CA LEU A 355 21.79 -10.33 26.97
C LEU A 355 22.45 -8.96 26.75
N ILE A 356 23.62 -8.74 27.33
CA ILE A 356 24.30 -7.44 27.32
C ILE A 356 25.57 -7.55 26.49
N SER A 357 25.77 -6.63 25.54
CA SER A 357 26.99 -6.55 24.74
C SER A 357 28.15 -6.05 25.59
N ASP A 358 29.34 -6.61 25.37
CA ASP A 358 30.63 -6.15 25.87
C ASP A 358 30.96 -4.67 25.53
N ARG A 359 30.25 -4.08 24.56
CA ARG A 359 30.35 -2.66 24.19
C ARG A 359 29.70 -1.72 25.21
N LEU A 360 28.98 -2.21 26.22
CA LEU A 360 28.45 -1.42 27.33
C LEU A 360 29.28 -1.64 28.60
N ASP A 361 29.94 -0.59 29.08
CA ASP A 361 30.65 -0.63 30.35
C ASP A 361 29.70 -0.50 31.56
N LYS A 362 30.22 -0.77 32.77
CA LYS A 362 29.43 -0.77 34.01
C LYS A 362 28.81 0.59 34.31
N GLU A 363 29.50 1.69 33.99
CA GLU A 363 28.98 3.03 34.20
C GLU A 363 27.82 3.34 33.25
N SER A 364 27.92 2.94 31.97
CA SER A 364 26.84 3.06 31.00
C SER A 364 25.63 2.25 31.42
N LEU A 365 25.82 1.00 31.88
CA LEU A 365 24.73 0.17 32.41
C LEU A 365 24.01 0.85 33.57
N ARG A 366 24.78 1.46 34.50
CA ARG A 366 24.22 2.23 35.61
C ARG A 366 23.44 3.45 35.13
N CYS A 367 23.98 4.21 34.18
CA CYS A 367 23.30 5.39 33.59
C CYS A 367 21.99 5.03 32.89
N PHE A 368 21.93 3.86 32.23
CA PHE A 368 20.73 3.37 31.56
C PHE A 368 19.78 2.56 32.47
N GLY A 369 20.17 2.30 33.72
CA GLY A 369 19.39 1.49 34.65
C GLY A 369 19.23 0.02 34.23
N ILE A 370 20.24 -0.53 33.56
CA ILE A 370 20.26 -1.93 33.10
C ILE A 370 20.98 -2.79 34.13
N THR A 371 20.36 -3.92 34.50
CA THR A 371 21.00 -4.96 35.32
C THR A 371 20.88 -6.33 34.68
N PRO A 372 21.84 -7.27 34.87
CA PRO A 372 21.80 -8.60 34.27
C PRO A 372 20.59 -9.47 34.69
N GLU A 373 19.92 -9.12 35.78
CA GLU A 373 18.79 -9.86 36.34
C GLU A 373 17.46 -9.47 35.69
N GLN A 374 17.44 -8.43 34.83
CA GLN A 374 16.23 -7.98 34.17
C GLN A 374 15.75 -9.01 33.13
N THR A 375 14.44 -9.20 33.10
CA THR A 375 13.79 -10.15 32.20
C THR A 375 12.58 -9.50 31.53
N VAL A 376 12.36 -9.83 30.25
CA VAL A 376 11.13 -9.51 29.55
C VAL A 376 10.11 -10.61 29.83
N GLN A 377 8.97 -10.21 30.37
CA GLN A 377 7.84 -11.12 30.64
C GLN A 377 6.95 -11.27 29.40
N ASN A 378 6.08 -12.27 29.35
CA ASN A 378 5.07 -12.43 28.28
C ASN A 378 5.61 -12.63 26.84
N LEU A 379 6.86 -13.06 26.68
CA LEU A 379 7.30 -13.60 25.40
C LEU A 379 6.55 -14.90 25.08
N ASN A 380 6.32 -15.16 23.80
CA ASN A 380 5.71 -16.38 23.31
C ASN A 380 6.57 -17.03 22.21
N SER A 381 6.18 -18.22 21.74
CA SER A 381 6.95 -18.98 20.76
C SER A 381 7.26 -18.22 19.46
N LYS A 382 6.38 -17.32 19.01
CA LYS A 382 6.61 -16.52 17.80
C LYS A 382 7.68 -15.45 18.00
N HIS A 383 7.77 -14.87 19.21
CA HIS A 383 8.83 -13.91 19.52
C HIS A 383 10.22 -14.55 19.42
N TYR A 384 10.34 -15.85 19.72
CA TYR A 384 11.63 -16.54 19.72
C TYR A 384 12.25 -16.63 18.32
N GLU A 385 11.43 -16.77 17.28
CA GLU A 385 11.89 -16.79 15.89
C GLU A 385 12.53 -15.44 15.51
N TYR A 386 11.87 -14.34 15.84
CA TYR A 386 12.39 -12.99 15.59
C TYR A 386 13.60 -12.67 16.48
N LEU A 387 13.57 -13.04 17.77
CA LEU A 387 14.69 -12.81 18.70
C LEU A 387 15.93 -13.61 18.29
N SER A 388 15.75 -14.82 17.74
CA SER A 388 16.84 -15.60 17.16
C SER A 388 17.52 -14.81 16.02
N HIS A 389 16.74 -14.21 15.13
CA HIS A 389 17.27 -13.36 14.06
C HIS A 389 17.99 -12.12 14.62
N HIS A 390 17.42 -11.44 15.63
CA HIS A 390 18.05 -10.29 16.28
C HIS A 390 19.41 -10.66 16.89
N ARG A 391 19.46 -11.77 17.63
CA ARG A 391 20.69 -12.30 18.23
C ARG A 391 21.74 -12.64 17.19
N GLN A 392 21.35 -13.30 16.11
CA GLN A 392 22.26 -13.63 15.00
C GLN A 392 22.80 -12.37 14.31
N LEU A 393 21.95 -11.37 14.09
CA LEU A 393 22.32 -10.12 13.43
C LEU A 393 23.36 -9.33 14.25
N TYR A 394 23.26 -9.35 15.57
CA TYR A 394 24.12 -8.55 16.46
C TYR A 394 25.17 -9.37 17.22
N GLY A 395 25.32 -10.66 16.93
CA GLY A 395 26.39 -11.49 17.49
C GLY A 395 26.16 -11.95 18.93
N PHE A 396 24.91 -11.97 19.41
CA PHE A 396 24.55 -12.56 20.71
C PHE A 396 24.35 -14.07 20.57
N ILE A 397 25.42 -14.80 20.28
CA ILE A 397 25.38 -16.26 20.18
C ILE A 397 25.65 -16.81 21.57
N ALA A 398 24.64 -17.46 22.16
CA ALA A 398 24.81 -18.38 23.29
C ALA A 398 24.95 -19.80 22.75
#